data_AF-A0A0K8RM52-F1
#
_entry.id   AF-A0A0K8RM52-F1
#
_cell.length_a   1.000
_cell.length_b   1.000
_cell.length_c   1.000
_cell.angle_alpha   90.00
_cell.angle_beta   90.00
_cell.angle_gamma   90.00
#
_symmetry.space_group_name_H-M   'P 1'
#
loop_
_entity.id
_entity.type
_entity.pdbx_description
1 polymer ?
#
loop_
_entity_poly.entity_id
_entity_poly.type
_entity_poly.pdbx_seq_one_letter_code
_entity_poly.pdbx_strand_id
1 'polypeptide(L)'
;MGLLYAALFACIATTSAWQAQMTIRNPENNPLLNDPNLGPLQSAWKAINKSKDDPFVLMFRSKNHEPNITCVVVTASLHNETLKIVNFTRTYYNKTIGKNETLKYQVRALNQTDYKLENVIRAGLNGTPSDKPTPLGSNMYIEYGDYSCNTSSKPLSDMLKAAKGTEGGKAGSAEPVEGVTYLDFYVVHNQPHCNVLRSPLLKGGCDFWLRKSDLPEVLERAENITRNIPPKVEDRQTKENSETTTQS
;
A
#
# COMPACT_ATOMS: atom_id res chain seq x y z
N MET A 1 -16.16 9.54 -18.28
CA MET A 1 -16.05 10.55 -17.21
C MET A 1 -16.69 10.10 -15.90
N GLY A 2 -18.01 9.84 -15.81
CA GLY A 2 -18.66 9.49 -14.52
C GLY A 2 -18.14 8.25 -13.78
N LEU A 3 -17.76 7.17 -14.49
CA LEU A 3 -17.25 5.92 -13.89
C LEU A 3 -15.85 6.04 -13.26
N LEU A 4 -14.97 6.87 -13.86
CA LEU A 4 -13.63 7.15 -13.33
C LEU A 4 -13.72 7.85 -11.97
N TYR A 5 -14.64 8.80 -11.85
CA TYR A 5 -14.84 9.57 -10.61
C TYR A 5 -15.47 8.73 -9.51
N ALA A 6 -16.43 7.85 -9.83
CA ALA A 6 -16.99 6.92 -8.84
C ALA A 6 -15.91 5.98 -8.25
N ALA A 7 -15.00 5.47 -9.09
CA ALA A 7 -13.90 4.62 -8.65
C ALA A 7 -12.88 5.38 -7.79
N LEU A 8 -12.54 6.62 -8.15
CA LEU A 8 -11.61 7.46 -7.37
C LEU A 8 -12.20 7.86 -6.01
N PHE A 9 -13.47 8.28 -5.97
CA PHE A 9 -14.15 8.63 -4.72
C PHE A 9 -14.35 7.41 -3.82
N ALA A 10 -14.62 6.22 -4.37
CA ALA A 10 -14.60 4.98 -3.61
C ALA A 10 -13.20 4.67 -3.06
N CYS A 11 -12.15 4.84 -3.88
CA CYS A 11 -10.74 4.68 -3.46
C CYS A 11 -10.38 5.66 -2.31
N ILE A 12 -10.86 6.92 -2.31
CA ILE A 12 -10.57 7.90 -1.25
C ILE A 12 -11.46 7.69 0.00
N ALA A 13 -12.76 7.44 -0.17
CA ALA A 13 -13.69 7.28 0.95
C ALA A 13 -13.37 6.04 1.80
N THR A 14 -12.96 4.95 1.15
CA THR A 14 -12.47 3.75 1.86
C THR A 14 -11.24 4.07 2.70
N THR A 15 -10.27 4.81 2.17
CA THR A 15 -9.05 5.18 2.93
C THR A 15 -9.31 6.07 4.14
N SER A 16 -10.33 6.94 4.10
CA SER A 16 -10.62 7.92 5.16
C SER A 16 -11.56 7.38 6.24
N ALA A 17 -12.48 6.48 5.91
CA ALA A 17 -13.34 5.81 6.90
C ALA A 17 -12.56 4.86 7.85
N TRP A 18 -11.36 4.41 7.46
CA TRP A 18 -10.56 3.44 8.22
C TRP A 18 -9.67 4.00 9.33
N GLN A 19 -9.76 5.30 9.65
CA GLN A 19 -9.09 5.86 10.82
C GLN A 19 -9.85 5.61 12.14
N ALA A 20 -11.09 5.11 12.09
CA ALA A 20 -11.86 4.76 13.28
C ALA A 20 -11.44 3.39 13.83
N GLN A 21 -11.17 3.35 15.13
CA GLN A 21 -10.72 2.19 15.89
C GLN A 21 -11.81 1.10 15.90
N MET A 22 -11.59 -0.01 15.19
CA MET A 22 -12.56 -1.10 15.04
C MET A 22 -12.20 -2.30 15.91
N THR A 23 -13.02 -2.58 16.93
CA THR A 23 -12.98 -3.74 17.85
C THR A 23 -13.79 -4.94 17.34
N ILE A 24 -14.20 -4.94 16.06
CA ILE A 24 -15.08 -5.95 15.46
C ILE A 24 -14.31 -6.64 14.33
N ARG A 25 -14.47 -7.97 14.23
CA ARG A 25 -14.01 -8.84 13.13
C ARG A 25 -14.11 -8.08 11.80
N ASN A 26 -12.97 -7.63 11.29
CA ASN A 26 -12.98 -6.62 10.25
C ASN A 26 -13.42 -7.24 8.89
N PRO A 27 -14.45 -6.70 8.22
CA PRO A 27 -14.95 -7.22 6.94
C PRO A 27 -14.01 -7.00 5.74
N GLU A 28 -12.79 -6.52 5.97
CA GLU A 28 -11.78 -6.14 4.95
C GLU A 28 -11.44 -7.23 3.92
N ASN A 29 -11.63 -8.48 4.28
CA ASN A 29 -11.36 -9.63 3.43
C ASN A 29 -12.59 -10.54 3.43
N ASN A 30 -13.61 -10.13 2.67
CA ASN A 30 -14.75 -10.98 2.35
C ASN A 30 -14.49 -11.71 1.02
N PRO A 31 -14.44 -13.06 1.00
CA PRO A 31 -14.28 -13.83 -0.24
C PRO A 31 -15.27 -13.46 -1.35
N LEU A 32 -16.46 -12.94 -1.00
CA LEU A 32 -17.46 -12.45 -1.97
C LEU A 32 -16.98 -11.22 -2.75
N LEU A 33 -16.13 -10.36 -2.17
CA LEU A 33 -15.53 -9.21 -2.87
C LEU A 33 -14.49 -9.64 -3.90
N ASN A 34 -14.02 -10.89 -3.82
CA ASN A 34 -13.15 -11.51 -4.82
C ASN A 34 -13.88 -12.55 -5.68
N ASP A 35 -15.23 -12.52 -5.72
CA ASP A 35 -15.99 -13.43 -6.57
C ASP A 35 -15.77 -13.07 -8.05
N PRO A 36 -15.30 -14.02 -8.89
CA PRO A 36 -15.09 -13.78 -10.32
C PRO A 36 -16.36 -13.33 -11.05
N ASN A 37 -17.54 -13.78 -10.61
CA ASN A 37 -18.82 -13.51 -11.27
C ASN A 37 -19.31 -12.09 -11.03
N LEU A 38 -18.84 -11.42 -9.97
CA LEU A 38 -19.26 -10.07 -9.59
C LEU A 38 -18.26 -8.99 -10.00
N GLY A 39 -17.13 -9.39 -10.62
CA GLY A 39 -16.01 -8.52 -10.89
C GLY A 39 -15.11 -8.43 -9.65
N PRO A 40 -14.01 -9.19 -9.59
CA PRO A 40 -13.22 -9.30 -8.37
C PRO A 40 -12.55 -7.96 -8.06
N LEU A 41 -12.90 -7.40 -6.91
CA LEU A 41 -12.39 -6.12 -6.41
C LEU A 41 -11.12 -6.30 -5.59
N GLN A 42 -10.67 -7.53 -5.36
CA GLN A 42 -9.51 -7.85 -4.53
C GLN A 42 -8.51 -8.75 -5.27
N SER A 43 -8.51 -8.71 -6.60
CA SER A 43 -7.63 -9.58 -7.38
C SER A 43 -6.17 -9.12 -7.31
N ALA A 44 -5.34 -9.89 -6.61
CA ALA A 44 -3.90 -9.68 -6.54
C ALA A 44 -3.23 -9.85 -7.90
N TRP A 45 -3.66 -10.82 -8.70
CA TRP A 45 -3.12 -11.00 -10.04
C TRP A 45 -3.38 -9.78 -10.92
N LYS A 46 -4.60 -9.23 -10.93
CA LYS A 46 -4.90 -7.99 -11.66
C LYS A 46 -4.18 -6.76 -11.08
N ALA A 47 -3.87 -6.76 -9.79
CA ALA A 47 -3.12 -5.67 -9.16
C ALA A 47 -1.65 -5.62 -9.62
N ILE A 48 -1.02 -6.79 -9.80
CA ILE A 48 0.43 -6.90 -10.11
C ILE A 48 0.74 -7.18 -11.58
N ASN A 49 -0.16 -7.82 -12.33
CA ASN A 49 0.00 -8.11 -13.74
C ASN A 49 -0.34 -6.88 -14.60
N LYS A 50 0.32 -5.77 -14.30
CA LYS A 50 0.19 -4.50 -15.01
C LYS A 50 1.50 -4.22 -15.73
N SER A 51 1.42 -3.83 -17.00
CA SER A 51 2.57 -3.86 -17.91
C SER A 51 3.68 -2.87 -17.53
N LYS A 52 4.87 -3.07 -18.09
CA LYS A 52 6.01 -2.14 -17.98
C LYS A 52 5.65 -0.74 -18.48
N ASP A 53 4.70 -0.66 -19.41
CA ASP A 53 4.23 0.55 -20.05
C ASP A 53 3.12 1.26 -19.26
N ASP A 54 2.62 0.63 -18.18
CA ASP A 54 1.56 1.15 -17.31
C ASP A 54 2.01 1.23 -15.83
N PRO A 55 2.96 2.15 -15.49
CA PRO A 55 3.49 2.29 -14.14
C PRO A 55 2.45 2.76 -13.13
N PHE A 56 2.64 2.38 -11.86
CA PHE A 56 1.86 2.86 -10.72
C PHE A 56 2.70 3.76 -9.83
N VAL A 57 2.08 4.80 -9.27
CA VAL A 57 2.70 5.78 -8.39
C VAL A 57 2.07 5.66 -7.02
N LEU A 58 2.89 5.67 -5.96
CA LEU A 58 2.39 5.74 -4.59
C LEU A 58 1.91 7.16 -4.32
N MET A 59 0.62 7.31 -4.09
CA MET A 59 -0.01 8.62 -3.85
C MET A 59 -0.17 8.92 -2.38
N PHE A 60 -0.54 7.92 -1.59
CA PHE A 60 -0.80 8.08 -0.18
C PHE A 60 -0.43 6.82 0.61
N ARG A 61 0.00 7.04 1.84
CA ARG A 61 0.33 6.00 2.80
C ARG A 61 -0.20 6.41 4.16
N SER A 62 -1.09 5.60 4.74
CA SER A 62 -1.73 5.94 6.02
C SER A 62 -0.77 5.86 7.20
N LYS A 63 0.31 5.07 7.11
CA LYS A 63 1.39 5.01 8.09
C LYS A 63 2.75 5.07 7.42
N ASN A 64 3.49 6.15 7.66
CA ASN A 64 4.79 6.35 7.04
C ASN A 64 5.89 5.52 7.70
N HIS A 65 6.14 4.33 7.14
CA HIS A 65 7.23 3.44 7.56
C HIS A 65 8.52 3.63 6.73
N GLU A 66 8.53 4.53 5.73
CA GLU A 66 9.73 4.87 4.93
C GLU A 66 9.89 6.40 4.83
N PRO A 67 10.13 7.11 5.94
CA PRO A 67 10.02 8.57 5.98
C PRO A 67 11.03 9.31 5.08
N ASN A 68 12.12 8.65 4.70
CA ASN A 68 13.17 9.21 3.83
C ASN A 68 12.94 8.92 2.35
N ILE A 69 11.82 8.29 1.98
CA ILE A 69 11.51 7.90 0.61
C ILE A 69 10.30 8.69 0.10
N THR A 70 10.37 9.15 -1.15
CA THR A 70 9.25 9.80 -1.84
C THR A 70 9.29 9.48 -3.34
N CYS A 71 8.31 9.95 -4.10
CA CYS A 71 8.21 9.79 -5.56
C CYS A 71 8.32 8.32 -5.99
N VAL A 72 7.65 7.43 -5.25
CA VAL A 72 7.72 5.99 -5.50
C VAL A 72 6.91 5.63 -6.74
N VAL A 73 7.56 4.97 -7.69
CA VAL A 73 6.95 4.43 -8.91
C VAL A 73 7.30 2.96 -9.02
N VAL A 74 6.33 2.13 -9.42
CA VAL A 74 6.50 0.71 -9.65
C VAL A 74 6.08 0.37 -11.08
N THR A 75 6.89 -0.45 -11.74
CA THR A 75 6.56 -1.13 -12.99
C THR A 75 6.67 -2.63 -12.78
N ALA A 76 5.90 -3.41 -13.54
CA ALA A 76 5.98 -4.86 -13.51
C ALA A 76 6.26 -5.44 -14.91
N SER A 77 6.88 -6.60 -14.93
CA SER A 77 7.08 -7.40 -16.14
C SER A 77 6.78 -8.86 -15.84
N LEU A 78 6.07 -9.53 -16.73
CA LEU A 78 5.71 -10.93 -16.56
C LEU A 78 6.97 -11.79 -16.40
N HIS A 79 7.02 -12.60 -15.35
CA HIS A 79 8.08 -13.59 -15.16
C HIS A 79 7.56 -15.00 -15.42
N ASN A 80 6.41 -15.34 -14.83
CA ASN A 80 5.75 -16.62 -15.02
C ASN A 80 4.24 -16.47 -14.82
N GLU A 81 3.45 -16.72 -15.87
CA GLU A 81 2.00 -16.57 -15.81
C GLU A 81 1.33 -17.68 -14.99
N THR A 82 1.75 -18.93 -15.18
CA THR A 82 1.21 -20.10 -14.47
C THR A 82 1.38 -19.98 -12.96
N LEU A 83 2.55 -19.52 -12.50
CA LEU A 83 2.85 -19.30 -11.09
C LEU A 83 2.41 -17.93 -10.59
N LYS A 84 1.88 -17.08 -11.48
CA LYS A 84 1.46 -15.70 -11.21
C LYS A 84 2.56 -14.84 -10.57
N ILE A 85 3.75 -14.90 -11.17
CA ILE A 85 4.96 -14.19 -10.73
C ILE A 85 5.31 -13.09 -11.73
N VAL A 86 5.64 -11.92 -11.21
CA VAL A 86 6.13 -10.78 -12.00
C VAL A 86 7.39 -10.19 -11.35
N ASN A 87 8.26 -9.62 -12.18
CA ASN A 87 9.40 -8.84 -11.72
C ASN A 87 8.96 -7.38 -11.54
N PHE A 88 9.02 -6.90 -10.31
CA PHE A 88 8.79 -5.50 -9.96
C PHE A 88 10.09 -4.70 -10.08
N THR A 89 10.01 -3.55 -10.71
CA THR A 89 11.02 -2.50 -10.66
C THR A 89 10.44 -1.28 -9.96
N ARG A 90 10.91 -1.03 -8.75
CA ARG A 90 10.52 0.10 -7.91
C ARG A 90 11.59 1.18 -7.97
N THR A 91 11.23 2.35 -8.45
CA THR A 91 12.08 3.55 -8.44
C THR A 91 11.56 4.54 -7.42
N TYR A 92 12.45 5.21 -6.69
CA TYR A 92 12.05 6.21 -5.71
C TYR A 92 13.17 7.22 -5.47
N TYR A 93 12.81 8.39 -4.96
CA TYR A 93 13.77 9.39 -4.51
C TYR A 93 14.12 9.16 -3.04
N ASN A 94 15.40 8.95 -2.76
CA ASN A 94 15.93 8.84 -1.40
C ASN A 94 16.38 10.23 -0.94
N LYS A 95 15.67 10.80 0.03
CA LYS A 95 15.94 12.13 0.59
C LYS A 95 17.25 12.21 1.38
N THR A 96 17.70 11.09 1.97
CA THR A 96 18.93 11.05 2.77
C THR A 96 20.17 11.21 1.89
N ILE A 97 20.20 10.55 0.73
CA ILE A 97 21.34 10.63 -0.20
C ILE A 97 21.11 11.63 -1.35
N GLY A 98 19.89 12.18 -1.47
CA GLY A 98 19.51 13.16 -2.49
C GLY A 98 19.50 12.61 -3.93
N LYS A 99 19.23 11.32 -4.11
CA LYS A 99 19.28 10.65 -5.44
C LYS A 99 18.15 9.66 -5.63
N ASN A 100 17.83 9.39 -6.91
CA ASN A 100 16.91 8.32 -7.28
C ASN A 100 17.59 6.96 -7.13
N GLU A 101 16.90 6.02 -6.50
CA GLU A 101 17.31 4.63 -6.39
C GLU A 101 16.34 3.72 -7.14
N THR A 102 16.83 2.56 -7.57
CA THR A 102 16.03 1.53 -8.24
C THR A 102 16.23 0.20 -7.53
N LEU A 103 15.12 -0.44 -7.14
CA LEU A 103 15.09 -1.78 -6.58
C LEU A 103 14.31 -2.71 -7.49
N LYS A 104 14.89 -3.87 -7.76
CA LYS A 104 14.24 -4.98 -8.47
C LYS A 104 14.02 -6.16 -7.54
N TYR A 105 12.82 -6.72 -7.55
CA TYR A 105 12.43 -7.89 -6.76
C TYR A 105 11.25 -8.59 -7.44
N GLN A 106 10.99 -9.85 -7.05
CA GLN A 106 9.86 -10.60 -7.57
C GLN A 106 8.68 -10.55 -6.62
N VAL A 107 7.49 -10.56 -7.18
CA VAL A 107 6.24 -10.69 -6.42
C VAL A 107 5.39 -11.81 -7.02
N ARG A 108 4.64 -12.50 -6.16
CA ARG A 108 3.73 -13.60 -6.52
C ARG A 108 2.32 -13.31 -6.01
N ALA A 109 1.30 -13.55 -6.83
CA ALA A 109 -0.08 -13.52 -6.37
C ALA A 109 -0.44 -14.86 -5.72
N LEU A 110 -1.07 -14.83 -4.55
CA LEU A 110 -1.46 -15.98 -3.76
C LEU A 110 -2.91 -15.86 -3.26
N ASN A 111 -3.54 -17.00 -3.00
CA ASN A 111 -4.85 -17.06 -2.35
C ASN A 111 -4.66 -17.25 -0.85
N GLN A 112 -5.49 -16.55 -0.07
CA GLN A 112 -5.81 -17.00 1.28
C GLN A 112 -6.70 -18.25 1.26
N THR A 113 -6.82 -18.91 2.40
CA THR A 113 -7.84 -19.93 2.63
C THR A 113 -9.23 -19.37 2.29
N ASP A 114 -10.07 -20.17 1.65
CA ASP A 114 -11.45 -19.85 1.24
C ASP A 114 -11.62 -18.79 0.13
N TYR A 115 -10.52 -18.30 -0.44
CA TYR A 115 -10.56 -17.42 -1.61
C TYR A 115 -10.47 -18.22 -2.92
N LYS A 116 -11.41 -17.98 -3.83
CA LYS A 116 -11.41 -18.57 -5.18
C LYS A 116 -10.33 -17.99 -6.10
N LEU A 117 -9.94 -16.74 -5.87
CA LEU A 117 -8.96 -16.00 -6.64
C LEU A 117 -7.89 -15.39 -5.72
N GLU A 118 -6.74 -15.05 -6.27
CA GLU A 118 -5.63 -14.48 -5.51
C GLU A 118 -6.02 -13.12 -4.97
N ASN A 119 -5.69 -12.88 -3.70
CA ASN A 119 -5.94 -11.62 -3.02
C ASN A 119 -4.74 -11.14 -2.18
N VAL A 120 -3.64 -11.91 -2.20
CA VAL A 120 -2.39 -11.56 -1.53
C VAL A 120 -1.28 -11.42 -2.56
N ILE A 121 -0.44 -10.40 -2.38
CA ILE A 121 0.79 -10.18 -3.13
C ILE A 121 1.94 -10.46 -2.17
N ARG A 122 2.71 -11.52 -2.46
CA ARG A 122 3.92 -11.86 -1.71
C ARG A 122 5.16 -11.33 -2.42
N ALA A 123 5.87 -10.40 -1.78
CA ALA A 123 7.15 -9.91 -2.26
C ALA A 123 8.30 -10.77 -1.73
N GLY A 124 9.14 -11.30 -2.62
CA GLY A 124 10.35 -12.01 -2.24
C GLY A 124 11.40 -11.02 -1.75
N LEU A 125 11.83 -11.16 -0.50
CA LEU A 125 12.98 -10.41 0.02
C LEU A 125 14.28 -11.01 -0.48
N ASN A 126 14.33 -12.34 -0.57
CA ASN A 126 15.44 -13.09 -1.12
C ASN A 126 14.97 -14.02 -2.25
N GLY A 127 15.22 -13.63 -3.50
CA GLY A 127 14.89 -14.43 -4.67
C GLY A 127 13.39 -14.53 -4.99
N THR A 128 12.99 -15.67 -5.54
CA THR A 128 11.61 -15.94 -5.99
C THR A 128 10.71 -16.26 -4.80
N PRO A 129 9.58 -15.54 -4.61
CA PRO A 129 8.66 -15.79 -3.51
C PRO A 129 7.99 -17.18 -3.58
N SER A 130 8.05 -17.91 -2.46
CA SER A 130 7.38 -19.20 -2.25
C SER A 130 5.86 -19.07 -2.12
N ASP A 131 5.10 -20.11 -2.46
CA ASP A 131 3.66 -20.22 -2.15
C ASP A 131 3.40 -20.67 -0.70
N LYS A 132 4.45 -21.06 0.01
CA LYS A 132 4.37 -21.44 1.42
C LYS A 132 4.96 -20.37 2.34
N PRO A 133 4.40 -20.19 3.55
CA PRO A 133 3.12 -20.77 4.00
C PRO A 133 1.92 -20.12 3.28
N THR A 134 0.76 -20.78 3.35
CA THR A 134 -0.50 -20.18 2.86
C THR A 134 -0.77 -18.88 3.65
N PRO A 135 -1.06 -17.75 2.99
CA PRO A 135 -1.35 -16.50 3.69
C PRO A 135 -2.52 -16.64 4.66
N LEU A 136 -2.31 -16.26 5.92
CA LEU A 136 -3.29 -16.40 7.00
C LEU A 136 -4.39 -15.33 6.96
N GLY A 137 -4.19 -14.26 6.19
CA GLY A 137 -5.14 -13.16 6.03
C GLY A 137 -4.87 -11.95 6.91
N SER A 138 -5.44 -10.81 6.51
CA SER A 138 -5.34 -9.55 7.27
C SER A 138 -6.06 -9.59 8.63
N ASN A 139 -6.90 -10.61 8.86
CA ASN A 139 -7.80 -10.74 10.01
C ASN A 139 -7.10 -11.16 11.31
N MET A 140 -5.80 -11.50 11.27
CA MET A 140 -5.03 -11.98 12.43
C MET A 140 -4.33 -10.88 13.24
N TYR A 141 -4.51 -9.59 12.89
CA TYR A 141 -3.75 -8.50 13.52
C TYR A 141 -4.63 -7.41 14.14
N ILE A 142 -5.86 -7.77 14.53
CA ILE A 142 -6.63 -6.94 15.45
C ILE A 142 -6.18 -7.37 16.84
N GLU A 143 -5.55 -6.43 17.54
CA GLU A 143 -4.88 -6.54 18.84
C GLU A 143 -3.49 -7.19 18.85
N TYR A 144 -2.63 -6.56 19.64
CA TYR A 144 -1.36 -7.06 20.13
C TYR A 144 -1.45 -8.55 20.51
N GLY A 145 -1.13 -9.42 19.58
CA GLY A 145 -0.89 -10.84 19.79
C GLY A 145 0.58 -11.11 19.54
N ASP A 146 1.35 -11.21 20.62
CA ASP A 146 2.80 -11.43 20.71
C ASP A 146 3.28 -12.78 20.12
N TYR A 147 2.57 -13.38 19.17
CA TYR A 147 2.88 -14.72 18.65
C TYR A 147 3.84 -14.69 17.45
N SER A 148 4.03 -13.51 16.84
CA SER A 148 4.99 -13.31 15.76
C SER A 148 6.03 -12.27 16.20
N CYS A 149 7.07 -12.74 16.87
CA CYS A 149 8.23 -11.95 17.30
C CYS A 149 9.05 -11.33 16.15
N ASN A 150 8.60 -11.44 14.90
CA ASN A 150 9.21 -10.80 13.74
C ASN A 150 8.48 -9.52 13.34
N THR A 151 8.24 -8.61 14.27
CA THR A 151 7.92 -7.23 13.88
C THR A 151 9.20 -6.59 13.33
N SER A 152 9.44 -6.72 12.02
CA SER A 152 10.48 -5.94 11.38
C SER A 152 10.07 -4.48 11.41
N SER A 153 10.75 -3.69 12.24
CA SER A 153 10.62 -2.23 12.28
C SER A 153 11.27 -1.53 11.07
N LYS A 154 11.86 -2.32 10.14
CA LYS A 154 12.65 -1.81 9.02
C LYS A 154 11.76 -1.48 7.81
N PRO A 155 12.06 -0.39 7.08
CA PRO A 155 11.53 -0.12 5.74
C PRO A 155 11.61 -1.32 4.80
N LEU A 156 10.62 -1.53 3.93
CA LEU A 156 10.65 -2.54 2.85
C LEU A 156 11.95 -2.45 2.03
N SER A 157 12.35 -1.22 1.69
CA SER A 157 13.59 -0.96 0.93
C SER A 157 14.84 -1.50 1.65
N ASP A 158 14.90 -1.33 2.96
CA ASP A 158 16.03 -1.76 3.78
C ASP A 158 16.04 -3.28 3.95
N MET A 159 14.87 -3.90 4.05
CA MET A 159 14.73 -5.35 4.11
C MET A 159 15.19 -6.00 2.79
N LEU A 160 14.77 -5.44 1.64
CA LEU A 160 15.21 -5.89 0.32
C LEU A 160 16.72 -5.71 0.10
N LYS A 161 17.29 -4.58 0.54
CA LYS A 161 18.74 -4.33 0.46
C LYS A 161 19.51 -5.30 1.36
N ALA A 162 19.06 -5.48 2.60
CA ALA A 162 19.69 -6.38 3.56
C ALA A 162 19.71 -7.81 3.01
N ALA A 163 18.60 -8.31 2.46
CA ALA A 163 18.52 -9.65 1.89
C ALA A 163 19.45 -9.88 0.69
N LYS A 164 19.69 -8.85 -0.14
CA LYS A 164 20.68 -8.90 -1.23
C LYS A 164 22.13 -8.92 -0.75
N GLY A 165 22.40 -8.37 0.44
CA GLY A 165 23.74 -8.35 1.04
C GLY A 165 24.16 -9.69 1.68
N THR A 166 23.22 -10.63 1.87
CA THR A 166 23.43 -11.90 2.58
C THR A 166 23.74 -13.09 1.65
N GLU A 167 24.29 -12.86 0.45
CA GLU A 167 24.72 -13.94 -0.44
C GLU A 167 25.79 -14.81 0.24
N GLY A 168 25.42 -16.03 0.67
CA GLY A 168 26.37 -17.02 1.20
C GLY A 168 25.85 -17.97 2.29
N GLY A 169 24.69 -17.74 2.87
CA GLY A 169 24.12 -18.66 3.87
C GLY A 169 23.41 -19.85 3.22
N LYS A 170 23.95 -21.07 3.36
CA LYS A 170 23.26 -22.31 3.00
C LYS A 170 21.85 -22.32 3.62
N ALA A 171 20.82 -22.29 2.78
CA ALA A 171 19.45 -22.45 3.20
C ALA A 171 19.24 -23.91 3.65
N GLY A 172 19.44 -24.18 4.94
CA GLY A 172 18.82 -25.32 5.58
C GLY A 172 17.31 -25.19 5.45
N SER A 173 16.63 -26.34 5.28
CA SER A 173 15.18 -26.52 5.16
C SER A 173 14.39 -25.91 6.34
N ALA A 174 14.29 -24.60 6.39
CA ALA A 174 13.39 -23.86 7.26
C ALA A 174 12.28 -23.25 6.39
N GLU A 175 11.03 -23.35 6.85
CA GLU A 175 9.91 -22.73 6.16
C GLU A 175 10.17 -21.21 5.98
N PRO A 176 9.73 -20.61 4.86
CA PRO A 176 9.87 -19.17 4.65
C PRO A 176 9.21 -18.39 5.78
N VAL A 177 9.91 -17.39 6.31
CA VAL A 177 9.43 -16.53 7.40
C VAL A 177 9.15 -15.12 6.89
N GLU A 178 7.96 -14.59 7.20
CA GLU A 178 7.60 -13.20 6.87
C GLU A 178 8.53 -12.21 7.59
N GLY A 179 8.93 -11.16 6.88
CA GLY A 179 9.88 -10.17 7.37
C GLY A 179 11.35 -10.57 7.28
N VAL A 180 11.64 -11.83 6.95
CA VAL A 180 13.00 -12.34 6.71
C VAL A 180 13.16 -12.76 5.26
N THR A 181 12.25 -13.57 4.75
CA THR A 181 12.31 -14.17 3.41
C THR A 181 11.32 -13.55 2.43
N TYR A 182 10.17 -13.09 2.92
CA TYR A 182 9.12 -12.47 2.12
C TYR A 182 8.35 -11.41 2.91
N LEU A 183 7.51 -10.65 2.22
CA LEU A 183 6.50 -9.74 2.80
C LEU A 183 5.17 -9.89 2.08
N ASP A 184 4.08 -9.98 2.85
CA ASP A 184 2.74 -10.05 2.28
C ASP A 184 2.04 -8.69 2.27
N PHE A 185 1.40 -8.40 1.14
CA PHE A 185 0.50 -7.27 0.94
C PHE A 185 -0.88 -7.80 0.57
N TYR A 186 -1.89 -7.39 1.33
CA TYR A 186 -3.28 -7.77 1.12
C TYR A 186 -3.94 -6.74 0.20
N VAL A 187 -4.59 -7.22 -0.85
CA VAL A 187 -5.34 -6.36 -1.76
C VAL A 187 -6.67 -6.03 -1.13
N VAL A 188 -6.77 -4.83 -0.58
CA VAL A 188 -8.02 -4.32 -0.01
C VAL A 188 -8.97 -3.93 -1.14
N HIS A 189 -8.43 -3.30 -2.18
CA HIS A 189 -9.17 -2.93 -3.37
C HIS A 189 -8.27 -2.90 -4.61
N ASN A 190 -8.81 -3.32 -5.75
CA ASN A 190 -8.16 -3.31 -7.06
C ASN A 190 -9.15 -2.89 -8.14
N GLN A 191 -8.72 -1.94 -8.95
CA GLN A 191 -9.33 -1.51 -10.20
C GLN A 191 -8.23 -1.32 -11.26
N PRO A 192 -8.58 -1.15 -12.54
CA PRO A 192 -7.60 -0.82 -13.58
C PRO A 192 -6.74 0.40 -13.20
N HIS A 193 -7.37 1.43 -12.63
CA HIS A 193 -6.78 2.75 -12.35
C HIS A 193 -6.11 2.87 -10.98
N CYS A 194 -6.65 2.23 -9.92
CA CYS A 194 -6.10 2.31 -8.57
C CYS A 194 -5.97 0.94 -7.89
N ASN A 195 -5.04 0.86 -6.95
CA ASN A 195 -4.94 -0.23 -6.00
C ASN A 195 -4.86 0.34 -4.57
N VAL A 196 -5.50 -0.33 -3.63
CA VAL A 196 -5.31 -0.12 -2.19
C VAL A 196 -4.74 -1.40 -1.61
N LEU A 197 -3.53 -1.30 -1.09
CA LEU A 197 -2.79 -2.42 -0.54
C LEU A 197 -2.57 -2.21 0.95
N ARG A 198 -2.70 -3.26 1.75
CA ARG A 198 -2.40 -3.23 3.19
C ARG A 198 -1.23 -4.15 3.50
N SER A 199 -0.28 -3.69 4.31
CA SER A 199 0.78 -4.55 4.84
C SER A 199 0.71 -4.58 6.38
N PRO A 200 0.36 -5.73 6.98
CA PRO A 200 0.33 -5.89 8.43
C PRO A 200 1.69 -5.65 9.07
N LEU A 201 2.76 -6.16 8.46
CA LEU A 201 4.12 -6.02 8.99
C LEU A 201 4.60 -4.56 9.02
N LEU A 202 4.07 -3.72 8.13
CA LEU A 202 4.37 -2.29 8.07
C LEU A 202 3.40 -1.49 8.96
N LYS A 203 3.20 -1.97 10.19
CA LYS A 203 2.32 -1.40 11.22
C LYS A 203 0.83 -1.35 10.82
N GLY A 204 0.40 -2.17 9.86
CA GLY A 204 -0.97 -2.19 9.35
C GLY A 204 -1.38 -0.95 8.57
N GLY A 205 -0.44 -0.25 7.93
CA GLY A 205 -0.74 0.87 7.03
C GLY A 205 -1.36 0.41 5.70
N CYS A 206 -2.12 1.32 5.08
CA CYS A 206 -2.65 1.18 3.73
C CYS A 206 -1.89 2.11 2.78
N ASP A 207 -1.51 1.57 1.63
CA ASP A 207 -0.89 2.28 0.52
C ASP A 207 -1.90 2.43 -0.62
N PHE A 208 -2.10 3.66 -1.07
CA PHE A 208 -2.91 3.99 -2.24
C PHE A 208 -1.99 4.20 -3.44
N TRP A 209 -2.20 3.37 -4.46
CA TRP A 209 -1.45 3.38 -5.71
C TRP A 209 -2.35 3.79 -6.85
N LEU A 210 -1.89 4.76 -7.64
CA LEU A 210 -2.59 5.28 -8.81
C LEU A 210 -1.79 4.95 -10.07
N ARG A 211 -2.49 4.62 -11.15
CA ARG A 211 -1.89 4.52 -12.47
C ARG A 211 -1.27 5.87 -12.86
N LYS A 212 -0.02 5.87 -13.30
CA LYS A 212 0.73 7.11 -13.57
C LYS A 212 0.09 7.97 -14.67
N SER A 213 -0.55 7.37 -15.68
CA SER A 213 -1.25 8.12 -16.74
C SER A 213 -2.39 8.98 -16.21
N ASP A 214 -2.98 8.60 -15.09
CA ASP A 214 -4.16 9.26 -14.51
C ASP A 214 -3.74 10.37 -13.54
N LEU A 215 -2.45 10.45 -13.19
CA LEU A 215 -1.90 11.43 -12.26
C LEU A 215 -2.13 12.90 -12.69
N PRO A 216 -1.89 13.31 -13.96
CA PRO A 216 -2.09 14.70 -14.37
C PRO A 216 -3.52 15.20 -14.14
N GLU A 217 -4.53 14.38 -14.51
CA GLU A 217 -5.94 14.74 -14.33
C GLU A 217 -6.31 14.84 -12.84
N VAL A 218 -5.80 13.92 -12.01
CA VAL A 218 -6.02 13.96 -10.56
C VAL A 218 -5.41 15.22 -9.94
N LEU A 219 -4.20 15.62 -10.37
CA LEU A 219 -3.54 16.84 -9.88
C LEU A 219 -4.27 18.10 -10.31
N GLU A 220 -4.66 18.21 -11.58
CA GLU A 220 -5.41 19.36 -12.10
C GLU A 220 -6.73 19.54 -11.32
N ARG A 221 -7.44 18.44 -11.05
CA ARG A 221 -8.68 18.48 -10.27
C ARG A 221 -8.42 18.88 -8.82
N ALA A 222 -7.36 18.40 -8.20
CA ALA A 222 -6.99 18.78 -6.83
C ALA A 222 -6.67 20.28 -6.72
N GLU A 223 -5.97 20.85 -7.71
CA GLU A 223 -5.72 22.29 -7.79
C GLU A 223 -7.02 23.08 -7.92
N ASN A 224 -7.93 22.64 -8.80
CA ASN A 224 -9.22 23.30 -9.00
C ASN A 224 -10.09 23.27 -7.73
N ILE A 225 -10.10 22.16 -6.99
CA ILE A 225 -10.77 22.08 -5.68
C ILE A 225 -10.15 23.08 -4.72
N THR A 226 -8.82 23.16 -4.65
CA THR A 226 -8.12 24.07 -3.73
C THR A 226 -8.41 25.54 -4.04
N ARG A 227 -8.48 25.92 -5.32
CA ARG A 227 -8.84 27.28 -5.76
C ARG A 227 -10.29 27.66 -5.43
N ASN A 228 -11.19 26.68 -5.36
CA ASN A 228 -12.60 26.88 -5.09
C ASN A 228 -12.95 26.87 -3.58
N ILE A 229 -11.99 26.55 -2.71
CA ILE A 229 -12.16 26.69 -1.27
C ILE A 229 -11.86 28.14 -0.91
N PRO A 230 -12.84 28.92 -0.39
CA PRO A 230 -12.58 30.28 0.06
C PRO A 230 -11.48 30.26 1.13
N PRO A 231 -10.54 31.22 1.12
CA PRO A 231 -9.57 31.33 2.21
C PRO A 231 -10.33 31.39 3.54
N LYS A 232 -9.88 30.60 4.52
CA LYS A 232 -10.43 30.61 5.88
C LYS A 232 -10.57 32.06 6.34
N VAL A 233 -11.77 32.40 6.82
CA VAL A 233 -12.06 33.63 7.56
C VAL A 233 -10.98 33.77 8.64
N GLU A 234 -10.21 34.86 8.58
CA GLU A 234 -9.25 35.23 9.61
C GLU A 234 -9.94 35.17 10.98
N ASP A 235 -9.26 34.56 11.95
CA ASP A 235 -9.68 34.53 13.34
C ASP A 235 -9.96 35.96 13.82
N ARG A 236 -11.24 36.30 13.96
CA ARG A 236 -11.67 37.44 14.78
C ARG A 236 -11.43 37.11 16.25
N GLN A 237 -10.17 37.15 16.67
CA GLN A 237 -9.78 37.27 18.07
C GLN A 237 -8.66 38.31 18.20
N THR A 238 -8.94 39.55 17.80
CA THR A 238 -8.23 40.71 18.35
C THR A 238 -9.08 41.97 18.19
N LYS A 239 -9.94 42.25 19.17
CA LYS A 239 -10.37 43.58 19.64
C LYS A 239 -11.69 43.44 20.39
N GLU A 240 -11.60 43.04 21.65
CA GLU A 240 -12.46 43.57 22.70
C GLU A 240 -11.72 43.34 24.03
N ASN A 241 -11.57 44.42 24.80
CA ASN A 241 -10.88 44.56 26.09
C ASN A 241 -9.48 45.19 26.05
N SER A 242 -9.42 46.41 25.48
CA SER A 242 -8.53 47.45 26.00
C SER A 242 -9.32 48.75 26.18
N GLU A 243 -10.37 48.73 27.00
CA GLU A 243 -11.03 49.97 27.44
C GLU A 243 -11.72 49.70 28.79
N THR A 244 -10.96 49.77 29.88
CA THR A 244 -11.37 50.41 31.15
C THR A 244 -10.25 50.36 32.20
N THR A 245 -9.45 51.42 32.25
CA THR A 245 -8.84 51.97 33.47
C THR A 245 -8.65 53.44 33.12
N THR A 246 -9.44 54.40 33.63
CA THR A 246 -9.29 55.06 34.94
C THR A 246 -10.44 56.05 35.21
N GLN A 247 -10.56 56.45 36.49
CA GLN A 247 -11.38 57.53 37.11
C GLN A 247 -12.76 57.05 37.59
N SER A 248 -13.15 57.13 38.87
CA SER A 248 -12.67 57.92 40.02
C SER A 248 -12.96 57.20 41.34
#